data_AF-A0A1S1SS89-F1
#
_entry.id   AF-A0A1S1SS89-F1
#
_cell.length_a   1.000
_cell.length_b   1.000
_cell.length_c   1.000
_cell.angle_alpha   90.00
_cell.angle_beta   90.00
_cell.angle_gamma   90.00
#
_symmetry.space_group_name_H-M   'P 1'
#
loop_
_entity.id
_entity.type
_entity.pdbx_description
1 polymer ?
#
loop_
_entity_poly.entity_id
_entity_poly.type
_entity_poly.pdbx_seq_one_letter_code
_entity_poly.pdbx_strand_id
1 'polypeptide(L)'
;MDDFETLDLALFGLWAEQPRFGETVRMEDLRLADAVRGVLLETKSAEGMRSDGEELRRLLNEMTVEMRAQFSTFRKLRATAEALLDGGDEAAQKLARADVKAATDAMSLIVRTLEKVDALQRQLARDRELEAERQAEEGGYEDAVREVERLIEERARERFESWKCEGRADGGEPGGPGGDRPQPPDTG
;
A
#
# COMPACT_ATOMS: atom_id res chain seq x y z
N MET A 1 18.10 -9.88 -37.79
CA MET A 1 16.72 -9.38 -37.66
C MET A 1 15.89 -10.57 -37.23
N ASP A 2 15.64 -10.71 -35.93
CA ASP A 2 14.39 -11.27 -35.37
C ASP A 2 14.47 -11.33 -33.84
N ASP A 3 14.56 -10.15 -33.22
CA ASP A 3 14.46 -10.04 -31.76
C ASP A 3 13.05 -10.43 -31.24
N PHE A 4 12.04 -10.43 -32.12
CA PHE A 4 10.67 -10.79 -31.75
C PHE A 4 10.44 -12.29 -31.56
N GLU A 5 11.36 -13.12 -32.07
CA GLU A 5 11.28 -14.58 -31.90
C GLU A 5 11.58 -14.99 -30.45
N THR A 6 12.49 -14.27 -29.78
CA THR A 6 13.00 -14.54 -28.44
C THR A 6 12.39 -13.64 -27.36
N LEU A 7 11.56 -12.66 -27.73
CA LEU A 7 10.97 -11.70 -26.81
C LEU A 7 9.93 -12.36 -25.89
N ASP A 8 10.25 -12.43 -24.60
CA ASP A 8 9.35 -12.97 -23.58
C ASP A 8 8.41 -11.88 -23.05
N LEU A 9 7.16 -11.91 -23.52
CA LEU A 9 6.12 -11.01 -23.04
C LEU A 9 5.66 -11.29 -21.61
N ALA A 10 6.05 -12.41 -21.00
CA ALA A 10 5.77 -12.66 -19.59
C ALA A 10 6.53 -11.68 -18.67
N LEU A 11 7.56 -11.00 -19.18
CA LEU A 11 8.25 -9.92 -18.48
C LEU A 11 7.33 -8.72 -18.20
N PHE A 12 6.32 -8.48 -19.05
CA PHE A 12 5.26 -7.51 -18.78
C PHE A 12 4.20 -8.16 -17.88
N GLY A 13 4.48 -8.11 -16.57
CA GLY A 13 3.66 -8.71 -15.53
C GLY A 13 2.43 -7.88 -15.16
N LEU A 14 1.46 -8.53 -14.52
CA LEU A 14 0.30 -7.85 -13.95
C LEU A 14 0.65 -7.27 -12.58
N TRP A 15 0.22 -6.04 -12.34
CA TRP A 15 0.48 -5.35 -11.08
C TRP A 15 -0.61 -5.68 -10.05
N ALA A 16 -0.21 -6.25 -8.91
CA ALA A 16 -1.09 -6.63 -7.82
C ALA A 16 -1.64 -5.41 -7.07
N GLU A 17 -2.74 -5.63 -6.34
CA GLU A 17 -3.42 -4.60 -5.54
C GLU A 17 -2.70 -4.34 -4.22
N GLN A 18 -2.19 -5.40 -3.59
CA GLN A 18 -1.35 -5.31 -2.41
C GLN A 18 0.10 -5.71 -2.73
N PRO A 19 1.09 -4.98 -2.19
CA PRO A 19 2.48 -5.43 -2.19
C PRO A 19 2.57 -6.79 -1.52
N ARG A 20 3.09 -7.81 -2.23
CA ARG A 20 3.40 -9.11 -1.61
C ARG A 20 4.76 -9.04 -0.94
N PHE A 21 4.88 -8.28 0.15
CA PHE A 21 6.05 -8.36 1.03
C PHE A 21 5.74 -9.31 2.19
N GLY A 22 6.48 -10.41 2.27
CA GLY A 22 6.49 -11.32 3.42
C GLY A 22 5.26 -12.23 3.55
N GLU A 23 5.53 -13.50 3.81
CA GLU A 23 4.55 -14.48 4.26
C GLU A 23 3.76 -13.88 5.45
N THR A 24 2.44 -13.83 5.32
CA THR A 24 1.55 -13.22 6.30
C THR A 24 1.70 -13.94 7.64
N VAL A 25 2.32 -13.28 8.62
CA VAL A 25 2.28 -13.71 10.01
C VAL A 25 0.82 -13.64 10.45
N ARG A 26 0.18 -14.80 10.50
CA ARG A 26 -1.20 -14.96 10.98
C ARG A 26 -1.20 -14.69 12.49
N MET A 27 -1.48 -13.44 12.87
CA MET A 27 -1.64 -13.05 14.27
C MET A 27 -2.92 -13.69 14.83
N GLU A 28 -2.77 -14.74 15.62
CA GLU A 28 -3.86 -15.38 16.38
C GLU A 28 -4.10 -14.59 17.68
N ASP A 29 -4.69 -13.39 17.57
CA ASP A 29 -5.23 -12.71 18.73
C ASP A 29 -6.64 -12.17 18.42
N LEU A 30 -7.65 -12.77 19.06
CA LEU A 30 -9.06 -12.50 18.78
C LEU A 30 -9.46 -11.05 19.11
N ARG A 31 -8.76 -10.39 20.04
CA ARG A 31 -8.96 -8.96 20.37
C ARG A 31 -8.35 -8.05 19.32
N LEU A 32 -7.16 -8.39 18.82
CA LEU A 32 -6.56 -7.71 17.67
C LEU A 32 -7.45 -7.90 16.43
N ALA A 33 -8.03 -9.08 16.23
CA ALA A 33 -8.93 -9.34 15.11
C ALA A 33 -10.19 -8.47 15.12
N ASP A 34 -10.70 -8.08 16.29
CA ASP A 34 -11.88 -7.22 16.40
C ASP A 34 -11.54 -5.74 16.21
N ALA A 35 -10.42 -5.29 16.78
CA ALA A 35 -9.86 -3.96 16.50
C ALA A 35 -9.49 -3.80 15.02
N VAL A 36 -8.85 -4.81 14.42
CA VAL A 36 -8.54 -4.86 12.99
C VAL A 36 -9.82 -4.90 12.16
N ARG A 37 -10.88 -5.61 12.58
CA ARG A 37 -12.19 -5.54 11.90
C ARG A 37 -12.82 -4.15 11.99
N GLY A 38 -12.75 -3.49 13.14
CA GLY A 38 -13.24 -2.11 13.31
C GLY A 38 -12.51 -1.13 12.40
N VAL A 39 -11.17 -1.18 12.41
CA VAL A 39 -10.32 -0.37 11.52
C VAL A 39 -10.56 -0.71 10.05
N LEU A 40 -10.68 -1.99 9.68
CA LEU A 40 -11.02 -2.42 8.31
C LEU A 40 -12.41 -1.98 7.85
N LEU A 41 -13.37 -1.82 8.78
CA LEU A 41 -14.72 -1.33 8.47
C LEU A 41 -14.75 0.18 8.30
N GLU A 42 -13.98 0.92 9.11
CA GLU A 42 -13.79 2.36 8.94
C GLU A 42 -13.04 2.68 7.64
N THR A 43 -12.00 1.91 7.29
CA THR A 43 -11.35 2.02 5.98
C THR A 43 -12.30 1.64 4.85
N LYS A 44 -13.18 0.64 5.02
CA LYS A 44 -14.21 0.28 4.02
C LYS A 44 -15.23 1.39 3.77
N SER A 45 -15.54 2.20 4.78
CA SER A 45 -16.40 3.36 4.61
C SER A 45 -15.71 4.49 3.82
N ALA A 46 -14.38 4.55 3.80
CA ALA A 46 -13.59 5.36 2.87
C ALA A 46 -13.41 4.68 1.49
N GLU A 47 -13.43 3.35 1.43
CA GLU A 47 -13.28 2.49 0.24
C GLU A 47 -14.53 2.43 -0.67
N GLY A 48 -15.64 3.04 -0.24
CA GLY A 48 -16.87 3.18 -1.05
C GLY A 48 -16.66 3.98 -2.35
N MET A 49 -15.51 4.66 -2.46
CA MET A 49 -15.03 5.34 -3.65
C MET A 49 -13.70 4.68 -4.01
N ARG A 50 -13.74 3.63 -4.85
CA ARG A 50 -12.52 3.04 -5.44
C ARG A 50 -11.64 4.19 -5.89
N SER A 51 -10.38 4.23 -5.44
CA SER A 51 -9.51 5.34 -5.81
C SER A 51 -9.33 5.32 -7.34
N ASP A 52 -9.38 6.49 -7.99
CA ASP A 52 -9.19 6.61 -9.44
C ASP A 52 -7.90 5.88 -9.91
N GLY A 53 -6.89 5.79 -9.03
CA GLY A 53 -5.63 5.07 -9.26
C GLY A 53 -5.73 3.54 -9.26
N GLU A 54 -6.76 2.96 -8.62
CA GLU A 54 -7.05 1.53 -8.67
C GLU A 54 -7.78 1.12 -9.95
N GLU A 55 -8.74 1.96 -10.37
CA GLU A 55 -9.44 1.76 -11.64
C GLU A 55 -8.48 1.87 -12.82
N LEU A 56 -7.60 2.88 -12.80
CA LEU A 56 -6.55 3.04 -13.81
C LEU A 56 -5.59 1.84 -13.84
N ARG A 57 -5.20 1.29 -12.68
CA ARG A 57 -4.36 0.07 -12.63
C ARG A 57 -5.04 -1.12 -13.29
N ARG A 58 -6.33 -1.34 -13.00
CA ARG A 58 -7.10 -2.44 -13.59
C ARG A 58 -7.15 -2.30 -15.11
N LEU A 59 -7.46 -1.10 -15.61
CA LEU A 59 -7.48 -0.82 -17.04
C LEU A 59 -6.11 -1.09 -17.70
N LEU A 60 -5.01 -0.66 -17.08
CA LEU A 60 -3.66 -0.90 -17.59
C LEU A 60 -3.31 -2.41 -17.60
N ASN A 61 -3.77 -3.17 -16.60
CA ASN A 61 -3.63 -4.63 -16.57
C ASN A 61 -4.43 -5.30 -17.70
N GLU A 62 -5.68 -4.91 -17.90
CA GLU A 62 -6.53 -5.42 -18.97
C GLU A 62 -5.91 -5.14 -20.34
N MET A 63 -5.43 -3.91 -20.55
CA MET A 63 -4.73 -3.54 -21.78
C MET A 63 -3.45 -4.35 -21.98
N THR A 64 -2.70 -4.66 -20.90
CA THR A 64 -1.51 -5.53 -20.97
C THR A 64 -1.88 -6.93 -21.45
N VAL A 65 -2.95 -7.52 -20.91
CA VAL A 65 -3.43 -8.85 -21.34
C VAL A 65 -3.83 -8.83 -22.82
N GLU A 66 -4.62 -7.84 -23.21
CA GLU A 66 -5.12 -7.69 -24.58
C GLU A 66 -3.97 -7.48 -25.57
N MET A 67 -3.01 -6.62 -25.24
CA MET A 67 -1.84 -6.37 -26.08
C MET A 67 -0.95 -7.59 -26.26
N ARG A 68 -0.81 -8.43 -25.22
CA ARG A 68 -0.11 -9.72 -25.34
C ARG A 68 -0.84 -10.68 -26.27
N ALA A 69 -2.17 -10.73 -26.21
CA ALA A 69 -2.97 -11.53 -27.12
C ALA A 69 -2.80 -11.04 -28.57
N GLN A 70 -2.88 -9.74 -28.81
CA GLN A 70 -2.69 -9.13 -30.14
C GLN A 70 -1.29 -9.39 -30.69
N PHE A 71 -0.24 -9.30 -29.86
CA PHE A 71 1.12 -9.63 -30.28
C PHE A 71 1.22 -11.09 -30.75
N SER A 72 0.59 -12.02 -30.03
CA SER A 72 0.56 -13.43 -30.44
C SER A 72 -0.13 -13.64 -31.79
N THR A 73 -1.18 -12.86 -32.07
CA THR A 73 -1.88 -12.86 -33.35
C THR A 73 -1.01 -12.31 -34.48
N PHE A 74 -0.33 -11.18 -34.28
CA PHE A 74 0.59 -10.63 -35.29
C PHE A 74 1.80 -11.53 -35.53
N ARG A 75 2.32 -12.21 -34.49
CA ARG A 75 3.38 -13.19 -34.65
C ARG A 75 2.96 -14.35 -35.55
N LYS A 76 1.73 -14.87 -35.36
CA LYS A 76 1.15 -15.91 -36.23
C LYS A 76 0.94 -15.40 -37.65
N LEU A 77 0.40 -14.19 -37.81
CA LEU A 77 0.18 -13.56 -39.12
C LEU A 77 1.50 -13.43 -39.88
N ARG A 78 2.57 -13.00 -39.20
CA ARG A 78 3.90 -12.90 -39.79
C ARG A 78 4.41 -14.25 -40.27
N ALA A 79 4.34 -15.29 -39.44
CA ALA A 79 4.75 -16.65 -39.81
C ALA A 79 3.96 -17.21 -41.00
N THR A 80 2.65 -16.94 -41.06
CA THR A 80 1.82 -17.35 -42.21
C THR A 80 2.19 -16.59 -43.48
N ALA A 81 2.49 -15.30 -43.39
CA ALA A 81 2.91 -14.49 -44.53
C ALA A 81 4.31 -14.89 -45.02
N GLU A 82 5.23 -15.21 -44.12
CA GLU A 82 6.55 -15.76 -44.45
C GLU A 82 6.43 -17.06 -45.24
N ALA A 83 5.55 -17.98 -44.83
CA ALA A 83 5.33 -19.24 -45.56
C ALA A 83 4.78 -19.04 -46.99
N LEU A 84 4.04 -17.95 -47.24
CA LEU A 84 3.51 -17.62 -48.57
C LEU A 84 4.59 -17.09 -49.53
N LEU A 85 5.76 -16.69 -49.02
CA LEU A 85 6.88 -16.24 -49.85
C LEU A 85 7.49 -17.37 -50.68
N ASP A 86 7.38 -18.61 -50.22
CA ASP A 86 8.03 -19.79 -50.84
C ASP A 86 7.20 -20.47 -51.94
N GLY A 87 5.93 -20.08 -52.14
CA GLY A 87 4.99 -20.84 -52.98
C GLY A 87 4.06 -20.05 -53.91
N GLY A 88 4.21 -18.72 -54.01
CA GLY A 88 3.29 -17.86 -54.76
C GLY A 88 3.85 -17.29 -56.08
N ASP A 89 2.96 -16.72 -56.90
CA ASP A 89 3.35 -15.86 -58.01
C ASP A 89 3.95 -14.52 -57.51
N GLU A 90 4.51 -13.71 -58.41
CA GLU A 90 5.19 -12.46 -58.04
C GLU A 90 4.25 -11.48 -57.29
N ALA A 91 2.96 -11.48 -57.61
CA ALA A 91 1.97 -10.62 -56.96
C ALA A 91 1.69 -11.10 -55.52
N ALA A 92 1.51 -12.41 -55.33
CA ALA A 92 1.32 -13.03 -54.01
C ALA A 92 2.56 -12.83 -53.12
N GLN A 93 3.76 -12.97 -53.67
CA GLN A 93 5.00 -12.71 -52.94
C GLN A 93 5.14 -11.23 -52.53
N LYS A 94 4.73 -10.28 -53.37
CA LYS A 94 4.71 -8.86 -53.02
C LYS A 94 3.74 -8.56 -51.87
N LEU A 95 2.54 -9.14 -51.93
CA LEU A 95 1.56 -9.01 -50.86
C LEU A 95 2.08 -9.60 -49.55
N ALA A 96 2.63 -10.81 -49.58
CA ALA A 96 3.22 -11.46 -48.41
C ALA A 96 4.35 -10.63 -47.78
N ARG A 97 5.24 -10.01 -48.58
CA ARG A 97 6.27 -9.09 -48.05
C ARG A 97 5.68 -7.86 -47.35
N ALA A 98 4.59 -7.31 -47.89
CA ALA A 98 3.89 -6.20 -47.26
C ALA A 98 3.27 -6.61 -45.92
N ASP A 99 2.66 -7.79 -45.85
CA ASP A 99 2.06 -8.33 -44.63
C ASP A 99 3.12 -8.62 -43.55
N VAL A 100 4.26 -9.21 -43.91
CA VAL A 100 5.39 -9.43 -42.99
C VAL A 100 5.87 -8.10 -42.40
N LYS A 101 5.99 -7.07 -43.23
CA LYS A 101 6.39 -5.73 -42.78
C LYS A 101 5.35 -5.13 -41.84
N ALA A 102 4.08 -5.13 -42.24
CA ALA A 102 3.00 -4.57 -41.42
C ALA A 102 2.87 -5.28 -40.06
N ALA A 103 2.99 -6.61 -40.03
CA ALA A 103 3.00 -7.38 -38.79
C ALA A 103 4.19 -7.01 -37.90
N THR A 104 5.38 -6.86 -38.48
CA THR A 104 6.60 -6.46 -37.74
C THR A 104 6.48 -5.05 -37.15
N ASP A 105 5.95 -4.10 -37.91
CA ASP A 105 5.73 -2.73 -37.46
C ASP A 105 4.68 -2.69 -36.32
N ALA A 106 3.60 -3.47 -36.43
CA ALA A 106 2.58 -3.61 -35.39
C ALA A 106 3.15 -4.24 -34.10
N MET A 107 3.95 -5.30 -34.22
CA MET A 107 4.62 -5.93 -33.08
C MET A 107 5.56 -4.95 -32.36
N SER A 108 6.32 -4.15 -33.12
CA SER A 108 7.19 -3.10 -32.57
C SER A 108 6.40 -2.03 -31.80
N LEU A 109 5.24 -1.63 -32.32
CA LEU A 109 4.35 -0.67 -31.67
C LEU A 109 3.76 -1.23 -30.37
N ILE A 110 3.38 -2.51 -30.37
CA ILE A 110 2.84 -3.18 -29.18
C ILE A 110 3.90 -3.23 -28.07
N VAL A 111 5.13 -3.64 -28.39
CA VAL A 111 6.22 -3.68 -27.38
C VAL A 111 6.45 -2.30 -26.78
N ARG A 112 6.57 -1.26 -27.60
CA ARG A 112 6.74 0.13 -27.11
C ARG A 112 5.57 0.58 -26.24
N THR A 113 4.36 0.13 -26.56
CA THR A 113 3.16 0.44 -25.75
C THR A 113 3.22 -0.27 -24.41
N LEU A 114 3.58 -1.56 -24.39
CA LEU A 114 3.74 -2.35 -23.16
C LEU A 114 4.84 -1.76 -22.25
N GLU A 115 5.95 -1.29 -22.81
CA GLU A 115 6.99 -0.59 -22.04
C GLU A 115 6.46 0.67 -21.35
N LYS A 116 5.64 1.46 -22.05
CA LYS A 116 5.01 2.66 -21.47
C LYS A 116 4.01 2.30 -20.39
N VAL A 117 3.24 1.24 -20.59
CA VAL A 117 2.29 0.74 -19.59
C VAL A 117 3.02 0.29 -18.34
N ASP A 118 4.10 -0.47 -18.48
CA ASP A 118 4.92 -0.90 -17.33
C ASP A 118 5.48 0.32 -16.58
N ALA A 119 6.00 1.33 -17.30
CA ALA A 119 6.48 2.56 -16.68
C ALA A 119 5.39 3.31 -15.89
N LEU A 120 4.17 3.40 -16.45
CA LEU A 120 3.01 4.01 -15.78
C LEU A 120 2.59 3.21 -14.55
N GLN A 121 2.57 1.88 -14.64
CA GLN A 121 2.20 1.02 -13.51
C GLN A 121 3.22 1.12 -12.37
N ARG A 122 4.53 1.20 -12.69
CA ARG A 122 5.58 1.49 -11.71
C ARG A 122 5.38 2.85 -11.04
N GLN A 123 4.97 3.85 -11.81
CA GLN A 123 4.69 5.17 -11.26
C GLN A 123 3.49 5.13 -10.31
N LEU A 124 2.37 4.55 -10.73
CA LEU A 124 1.20 4.40 -9.88
C LEU A 124 1.49 3.62 -8.59
N ALA A 125 2.38 2.63 -8.64
CA ALA A 125 2.82 1.92 -7.43
C ALA A 125 3.55 2.83 -6.45
N ARG A 126 4.52 3.63 -6.94
CA ARG A 126 5.22 4.62 -6.12
C ARG A 126 4.28 5.69 -5.56
N ASP A 127 3.34 6.17 -6.37
CA ASP A 127 2.40 7.21 -5.96
C ASP A 127 1.52 6.69 -4.80
N ARG A 128 1.08 5.42 -4.85
CA ARG A 128 0.37 4.78 -3.73
C ARG A 128 1.23 4.61 -2.47
N GLU A 129 2.49 4.23 -2.63
CA GLU A 129 3.43 4.12 -1.48
C GLU A 129 3.61 5.48 -0.80
N LEU A 130 3.83 6.53 -1.58
CA LEU A 130 3.95 7.90 -1.07
C LEU A 130 2.65 8.41 -0.42
N GLU A 131 1.48 8.05 -0.97
CA GLU A 131 0.19 8.36 -0.36
C GLU A 131 0.00 7.67 0.98
N ALA A 132 0.35 6.38 1.07
CA ALA A 132 0.29 5.64 2.32
C ALA A 132 1.26 6.20 3.37
N GLU A 133 2.48 6.58 2.98
CA GLU A 133 3.44 7.24 3.87
C GLU A 133 2.88 8.56 4.41
N ARG A 134 2.32 9.43 3.55
CA ARG A 134 1.71 10.70 3.99
C ARG A 134 0.56 10.48 4.98
N GLN A 135 -0.32 9.51 4.70
CA GLN A 135 -1.43 9.19 5.61
C GLN A 135 -0.93 8.66 6.97
N ALA A 136 0.12 7.84 6.96
CA ALA A 136 0.74 7.33 8.18
C ALA A 136 1.42 8.44 9.00
N GLU A 137 2.06 9.42 8.34
CA GLU A 137 2.65 10.59 8.99
C GLU A 137 1.58 11.51 9.59
N GLU A 138 0.50 11.77 8.86
CA GLU A 138 -0.57 12.69 9.27
C GLU A 138 -1.40 12.11 10.44
N GLY A 139 -1.77 10.82 10.40
CA GLY A 139 -2.54 10.18 11.48
C GLY A 139 -1.68 9.65 12.64
N GLY A 140 -0.47 9.15 12.35
CA GLY A 140 0.34 8.43 13.33
C GLY A 140 0.87 9.31 14.47
N TYR A 141 1.17 10.58 14.21
CA TYR A 141 1.62 11.50 15.24
C TYR A 141 0.48 11.87 16.20
N GLU A 142 -0.69 12.27 15.68
CA GLU A 142 -1.82 12.68 16.51
C GLU A 142 -2.38 11.52 17.34
N ASP A 143 -2.45 10.32 16.77
CA ASP A 143 -2.90 9.13 17.48
C ASP A 143 -1.89 8.69 18.55
N ALA A 144 -0.57 8.80 18.28
CA ALA A 144 0.46 8.54 19.29
C ALA A 144 0.38 9.54 20.45
N VAL A 145 0.13 10.82 20.17
CA VAL A 145 -0.08 11.85 21.21
C VAL A 145 -1.30 11.50 22.06
N ARG A 146 -2.44 11.16 21.43
CA ARG A 146 -3.68 10.81 22.13
C ARG A 146 -3.50 9.59 23.04
N GLU A 147 -2.76 8.58 22.60
CA GLU A 147 -2.48 7.41 23.42
C GLU A 147 -1.58 7.75 24.61
N VAL A 148 -0.58 8.60 24.42
CA VAL A 148 0.27 9.09 25.52
C VAL A 148 -0.55 9.89 26.53
N GLU A 149 -1.42 10.78 26.08
CA GLU A 149 -2.32 11.54 26.96
C GLU A 149 -3.24 10.61 27.77
N ARG A 150 -3.84 9.60 27.12
CA ARG A 150 -4.67 8.59 27.78
C ARG A 150 -3.90 7.83 28.86
N LEU A 151 -2.68 7.39 28.58
CA LEU A 151 -1.81 6.70 29.54
C LEU A 151 -1.43 7.59 30.72
N ILE A 152 -1.16 8.89 30.46
CA ILE A 152 -0.88 9.87 31.52
C ILE A 152 -2.09 10.02 32.43
N GLU A 153 -3.30 10.17 31.88
CA GLU A 153 -4.53 10.30 32.66
C GLU A 153 -4.83 9.06 33.49
N GLU A 154 -4.66 7.86 32.91
CA GLU A 154 -4.83 6.58 33.62
C GLU A 154 -3.84 6.47 34.79
N ARG A 155 -2.57 6.76 34.54
CA ARG A 155 -1.51 6.76 35.56
C ARG A 155 -1.75 7.81 36.67
N ALA A 156 -2.21 9.00 36.29
CA ALA A 156 -2.54 10.07 37.23
C ALA A 156 -3.71 9.67 38.13
N ARG A 157 -4.73 9.03 37.55
CA ARG A 157 -5.88 8.50 38.29
C ARG A 157 -5.48 7.40 39.26
N GLU A 158 -4.67 6.44 38.81
CA GLU A 158 -4.13 5.38 39.68
C GLU A 158 -3.39 5.97 40.89
N ARG A 159 -2.49 6.94 40.64
CA ARG A 159 -1.72 7.60 41.70
C ARG A 159 -2.59 8.44 42.64
N PHE A 160 -3.63 9.07 42.11
CA PHE A 160 -4.55 9.85 42.91
C PHE A 160 -5.40 8.96 43.82
N GLU A 161 -5.88 7.82 43.31
CA GLU A 161 -6.61 6.85 44.12
C GLU A 161 -5.70 6.17 45.15
N SER A 162 -4.45 5.84 44.82
CA SER A 162 -3.49 5.34 45.80
C SER A 162 -3.18 6.37 46.88
N TRP A 163 -2.98 7.64 46.51
CA TRP A 163 -2.77 8.74 47.45
C TRP A 163 -3.99 8.97 48.36
N LYS A 164 -5.23 8.86 47.85
CA LYS A 164 -6.43 8.91 48.68
C LYS A 164 -6.47 7.75 49.67
N CYS A 165 -6.18 6.53 49.24
CA CYS A 165 -6.17 5.36 50.12
C CYS A 165 -5.11 5.50 51.23
N GLU A 166 -3.93 6.05 50.91
CA GLU A 166 -2.86 6.33 51.86
C GLU A 166 -3.22 7.52 52.79
N GLY A 167 -3.77 8.60 52.26
CA GLY A 167 -4.19 9.78 53.03
C GLY A 167 -5.43 9.53 53.91
N ARG A 168 -6.27 8.55 53.57
CA ARG A 168 -7.39 8.10 54.42
C ARG A 168 -6.93 7.18 55.56
N ALA A 169 -5.72 6.62 55.49
CA ALA A 169 -5.11 5.87 56.60
C ALA A 169 -4.56 6.80 57.70
N ASP A 170 -4.32 8.08 57.39
CA ASP A 170 -3.80 9.10 58.33
C ASP A 170 -4.91 10.05 58.86
N GLY A 171 -6.17 9.76 58.53
CA GLY A 171 -7.34 10.60 58.84
C GLY A 171 -8.10 10.22 60.12
N GLY A 172 -7.39 9.93 61.22
CA GLY A 172 -7.97 9.75 62.57
C GLY A 172 -7.66 10.95 63.46
N GLU A 173 -8.69 11.70 63.82
CA GLU A 173 -8.68 13.09 64.32
C GLU A 173 -8.46 13.20 65.88
N PRO A 174 -8.64 14.36 66.54
CA PRO A 174 -7.64 15.15 67.29
C PRO A 174 -7.78 15.11 68.83
N GLY A 175 -6.81 15.61 69.61
CA GLY A 175 -7.06 15.87 71.05
C GLY A 175 -5.90 16.29 71.96
N GLY A 176 -5.75 17.61 72.15
CA GLY A 176 -5.75 18.22 73.50
C GLY A 176 -4.45 18.30 74.34
N PRO A 177 -4.45 19.09 75.43
CA PRO A 177 -3.55 20.25 75.58
C PRO A 177 -2.59 20.18 76.79
N GLY A 178 -1.59 21.05 76.82
CA GLY A 178 -0.99 21.53 78.09
C GLY A 178 0.54 21.53 78.15
N GLY A 179 1.10 22.71 78.45
CA GLY A 179 2.51 22.84 78.83
C GLY A 179 3.12 24.21 78.53
N ASP A 180 2.55 25.27 79.11
CA ASP A 180 3.06 26.65 79.00
C ASP A 180 4.29 26.86 79.93
N ARG A 181 5.38 27.39 79.33
CA ARG A 181 6.39 28.35 79.86
C ARG A 181 7.46 27.91 80.89
N PRO A 182 8.57 28.70 81.08
CA PRO A 182 8.90 30.03 80.51
C PRO A 182 10.33 30.20 79.93
N GLN A 183 10.49 31.22 79.08
CA GLN A 183 11.76 31.89 78.70
C GLN A 183 12.21 32.84 79.83
N PRO A 184 13.49 33.25 79.96
CA PRO A 184 13.97 34.49 79.29
C PRO A 184 15.53 34.51 79.07
N PRO A 185 16.24 35.66 78.92
CA PRO A 185 16.82 36.13 77.66
C PRO A 185 18.36 36.38 77.71
N ASP A 186 19.00 36.74 76.59
CA ASP A 186 20.07 37.77 76.51
C ASP A 186 20.58 37.91 75.07
N THR A 187 20.32 39.03 74.38
CA THR A 187 21.14 40.27 74.29
C THR A 187 22.50 40.10 73.59
N GLY A 188 22.55 40.66 72.38
CA GLY A 188 23.74 40.97 71.58
C GLY A 188 23.34 41.95 70.50
#